data_AF-A0A972DBV6-F1
#
_entry.id   AF-A0A972DBV6-F1
#
_cell.length_a   1.000
_cell.length_b   1.000
_cell.length_c   1.000
_cell.angle_alpha   90.00
_cell.angle_beta   90.00
_cell.angle_gamma   90.00
#
_symmetry.space_group_name_H-M   'P 1'
#
loop_
_entity.id
_entity.type
_entity.pdbx_description
1 polymer ?
#
loop_
_entity_poly.entity_id
_entity_poly.type
_entity_poly.pdbx_seq_one_letter_code
_entity_poly.pdbx_strand_id
1 'polypeptide(L)'
;MLYPETDYWKPRNRAECINLDRPCPYVSCKYHLYIDVNPEKGSIKMNFPDVEVWEMAETCALDIADRGGITLEDVGEIMNLTRERVRQVETTGLAKLQALVEDMEILRQYFE
;
A
#
# COMPACT_ATOMS: atom_id res chain seq x y z
N MET A 1 -7.68 -29.69 5.22
CA MET A 1 -8.63 -28.62 5.58
C MET A 1 -7.83 -27.50 6.21
N LEU A 2 -7.51 -26.46 5.45
CA LEU A 2 -6.90 -25.24 6.00
C LEU A 2 -8.08 -24.40 6.52
N TYR A 3 -8.30 -24.42 7.83
CA TYR A 3 -9.16 -23.44 8.48
C TYR A 3 -8.28 -22.21 8.74
N PRO A 4 -8.36 -21.11 7.97
CA PRO A 4 -7.84 -19.87 8.49
C PRO A 4 -8.75 -19.52 9.67
N GLU A 5 -8.23 -19.60 10.89
CA GLU A 5 -8.89 -19.00 12.04
C GLU A 5 -9.14 -17.53 11.67
N THR A 6 -10.40 -17.16 11.48
CA THR A 6 -10.79 -15.78 11.15
C THR A 6 -11.11 -14.97 12.39
N ASP A 7 -11.13 -15.62 13.55
CA ASP A 7 -11.50 -15.07 14.85
C ASP A 7 -10.28 -14.70 15.69
N TYR A 8 -9.37 -13.93 15.09
CA TYR A 8 -8.27 -13.28 15.80
C TYR A 8 -8.44 -11.78 15.76
N TRP A 9 -7.92 -11.11 16.79
CA TRP A 9 -7.95 -9.65 16.84
C TRP A 9 -7.03 -9.05 15.76
N LYS A 10 -7.59 -8.14 14.97
CA LYS A 10 -6.85 -7.32 13.99
C LYS A 10 -7.25 -5.85 14.12
N PRO A 11 -6.30 -4.91 13.95
CA PRO A 11 -6.61 -3.49 13.98
C PRO A 11 -7.54 -3.12 12.82
N ARG A 12 -8.54 -2.29 13.11
CA ARG A 12 -9.54 -1.82 12.14
C ARG A 12 -9.13 -0.51 11.48
N ASN A 13 -8.29 0.27 12.13
CA ASN A 13 -7.86 1.59 11.68
C ASN A 13 -6.40 1.86 12.06
N ARG A 14 -5.87 2.96 11.53
CA ARG A 14 -4.48 3.37 11.75
C ARG A 14 -4.17 3.65 13.23
N ALA A 15 -5.09 4.23 13.97
CA ALA A 15 -4.89 4.55 15.39
C ALA A 15 -4.67 3.28 16.24
N GLU A 16 -5.30 2.17 15.85
CA GLU A 16 -5.12 0.88 16.52
C GLU A 16 -3.82 0.17 16.14
N CYS A 17 -3.22 0.44 14.97
CA CYS A 17 -2.01 -0.25 14.51
C CYS A 17 -0.71 0.55 14.60
N ILE A 18 -0.78 1.88 14.75
CA ILE A 18 0.40 2.76 14.68
C ILE A 18 1.46 2.42 15.74
N ASN A 19 1.03 2.08 16.95
CA ASN A 19 1.91 1.77 18.09
C ASN A 19 2.12 0.26 18.29
N LEU A 20 1.67 -0.59 17.37
CA LEU A 20 1.97 -2.03 17.44
C LEU A 20 3.42 -2.29 17.03
N ASP A 21 3.92 -3.45 17.42
CA ASP A 21 5.28 -3.87 17.06
C ASP A 21 5.46 -4.00 15.54
N ARG A 22 6.72 -3.86 15.13
CA ARG A 22 7.19 -4.11 13.76
C ARG A 22 8.26 -5.19 13.80
N PRO A 23 8.37 -6.05 12.76
CA PRO A 23 7.57 -6.11 11.53
C PRO A 23 6.08 -6.43 11.74
N CYS A 24 5.20 -5.83 10.93
CA CYS A 24 3.74 -5.95 11.11
C CYS A 24 3.27 -7.38 10.80
N PRO A 25 2.54 -8.07 11.70
CA PRO A 25 2.07 -9.44 11.45
C PRO A 25 0.85 -9.50 10.53
N TYR A 26 0.19 -8.38 10.28
CA TYR A 26 -1.08 -8.32 9.54
C TYR A 26 -0.87 -8.23 8.02
N VAL A 27 -0.32 -9.29 7.43
CA VAL A 27 -0.01 -9.36 5.98
C VAL A 27 -1.22 -9.20 5.05
N SER A 28 -2.43 -9.41 5.57
CA SER A 28 -3.69 -9.21 4.84
C SER A 28 -4.14 -7.75 4.77
N CYS A 29 -3.47 -6.84 5.47
CA CYS A 29 -3.74 -5.41 5.38
C CYS A 29 -3.39 -4.88 3.98
N LYS A 30 -4.28 -4.08 3.38
CA LYS A 30 -4.06 -3.48 2.05
C LYS A 30 -2.84 -2.55 1.94
N TYR A 31 -2.27 -2.13 3.08
CA TYR A 31 -1.08 -1.27 3.17
C TYR A 31 0.19 -2.07 3.50
N HIS A 32 0.08 -3.39 3.61
CA HIS A 32 1.21 -4.25 3.94
C HIS A 32 2.12 -4.42 2.72
N LEU A 33 3.44 -4.30 2.90
CA LEU A 33 4.40 -4.31 1.80
C LEU A 33 4.85 -5.70 1.35
N TYR A 34 4.48 -6.75 2.08
CA TYR A 34 4.83 -8.12 1.72
C TYR A 34 4.03 -8.66 0.53
N ILE A 35 2.74 -8.32 0.43
CA ILE A 35 1.80 -8.91 -0.54
C ILE A 35 1.21 -7.81 -1.41
N ASP A 36 1.32 -7.97 -2.72
CA ASP A 36 0.61 -7.18 -3.74
C ASP A 36 -0.49 -8.04 -4.39
N VAL A 37 -1.71 -7.50 -4.42
CA VAL A 37 -2.89 -8.18 -4.96
C VAL A 37 -3.39 -7.40 -6.16
N ASN A 38 -3.42 -8.04 -7.33
CA ASN A 38 -4.03 -7.45 -8.51
C ASN A 38 -5.56 -7.35 -8.30
N PRO A 39 -6.15 -6.15 -8.27
CA PRO A 39 -7.57 -5.98 -7.94
C PRO A 39 -8.51 -6.51 -9.04
N GLU A 40 -8.05 -6.62 -10.29
CA GLU A 40 -8.86 -7.09 -11.41
C GLU A 40 -8.80 -8.62 -11.56
N LYS A 41 -7.61 -9.19 -11.42
CA LYS A 41 -7.35 -10.63 -11.66
C LYS A 41 -7.33 -11.47 -10.39
N GLY A 42 -7.20 -10.84 -9.23
CA GLY A 42 -7.00 -11.53 -7.94
C GLY A 42 -5.66 -12.25 -7.81
N SER A 43 -4.72 -12.06 -8.75
CA SER A 43 -3.39 -12.67 -8.65
C SER A 43 -2.60 -12.04 -7.52
N ILE A 44 -1.95 -12.88 -6.72
CA ILE A 44 -1.16 -12.47 -5.55
C ILE A 44 0.32 -12.57 -5.90
N LYS A 45 1.08 -11.51 -5.65
CA LYS A 45 2.54 -11.43 -5.76
C LYS A 45 3.13 -11.16 -4.38
N MET A 46 4.17 -11.89 -4.00
CA MET A 46 5.03 -11.50 -2.88
C MET A 46 6.10 -10.55 -3.41
N ASN A 47 6.29 -9.41 -2.76
CA ASN A 47 7.29 -8.44 -3.22
C ASN A 47 8.70 -9.00 -3.06
N PHE A 48 8.98 -9.72 -1.98
CA PHE A 48 10.23 -10.45 -1.75
C PHE A 48 9.91 -11.90 -1.40
N PRO A 49 9.87 -12.82 -2.39
CA PRO A 49 9.55 -14.22 -2.14
C PRO A 49 10.55 -14.94 -1.23
N ASP A 50 11.81 -14.46 -1.21
CA ASP A 50 12.92 -15.06 -0.48
C ASP A 50 13.20 -14.40 0.88
N VAL A 51 12.34 -13.47 1.31
CA VAL A 51 12.50 -12.74 2.60
C VAL A 51 11.27 -13.01 3.44
N GLU A 52 11.48 -13.46 4.67
CA GLU A 52 10.37 -13.69 5.60
C GLU A 52 9.86 -12.36 6.18
N VAL A 53 8.59 -12.33 6.60
CA VAL A 53 7.94 -11.09 7.07
C VAL A 53 8.69 -10.48 8.27
N TRP A 54 9.21 -11.30 9.17
CA TRP A 54 9.96 -10.85 10.34
C TRP A 54 11.39 -10.37 10.02
N GLU A 55 11.86 -10.54 8.79
CA GLU A 55 13.16 -10.08 8.31
C GLU A 55 13.04 -8.79 7.48
N MET A 56 11.81 -8.39 7.14
CA MET A 56 11.56 -7.16 6.36
C MET A 56 11.91 -5.91 7.17
N ALA A 57 12.70 -5.02 6.56
CA ALA A 57 12.99 -3.71 7.14
C ALA A 57 11.75 -2.81 7.23
N GLU A 58 10.88 -2.88 6.21
CA GLU A 58 9.67 -2.07 6.12
C GLU A 58 8.47 -2.96 5.78
N THR A 59 7.44 -2.93 6.62
CA THR A 59 6.22 -3.73 6.40
C THR A 59 4.97 -2.92 6.08
N CYS A 60 4.98 -1.60 6.25
CA CYS A 60 3.79 -0.78 6.12
C CYS A 60 4.02 0.48 5.27
N ALA A 61 3.25 0.62 4.20
CA ALA A 61 3.29 1.81 3.35
C ALA A 61 2.90 3.10 4.10
N LEU A 62 2.02 3.01 5.09
CA LEU A 62 1.62 4.18 5.90
C LEU A 62 2.74 4.66 6.82
N ASP A 63 3.51 3.74 7.41
CA ASP A 63 4.66 4.13 8.25
C ASP A 63 5.73 4.87 7.43
N ILE A 64 5.89 4.50 6.16
CA ILE A 64 6.80 5.17 5.24
C ILE A 64 6.23 6.54 4.83
N ALA A 65 4.93 6.61 4.52
CA ALA A 65 4.27 7.86 4.15
C ALA A 65 4.34 8.92 5.26
N ASP A 66 4.20 8.50 6.53
CA ASP A 66 4.28 9.38 7.70
C ASP A 66 5.66 10.06 7.85
N ARG A 67 6.72 9.57 7.17
CA ARG A 67 8.08 10.15 7.23
C ARG A 67 8.28 11.37 6.34
N GLY A 68 7.30 11.74 5.51
CA GLY A 68 7.36 12.95 4.70
C GLY A 68 7.96 12.76 3.31
N GLY A 69 7.68 11.63 2.67
CA GLY A 69 8.06 11.33 1.29
C GLY A 69 9.42 10.65 1.15
N ILE A 70 9.56 9.89 0.07
CA ILE A 70 10.77 9.13 -0.28
C ILE A 70 11.01 9.22 -1.79
N THR A 71 12.21 8.86 -2.25
CA THR A 71 12.54 8.92 -3.68
C THR A 71 11.89 7.77 -4.46
N LEU A 72 11.85 7.87 -5.80
CA LEU A 72 11.34 6.79 -6.65
C LEU A 72 12.20 5.53 -6.58
N GLU A 73 13.51 5.71 -6.36
CA GLU A 73 14.47 4.66 -6.11
C GLU A 73 14.15 3.94 -4.80
N ASP A 74 13.95 4.66 -3.70
CA ASP A 74 13.61 4.07 -2.40
C ASP A 74 12.31 3.26 -2.48
N VAL A 75 11.27 3.79 -3.16
CA VAL A 75 10.01 3.05 -3.37
C VAL A 75 10.27 1.77 -4.18
N GLY A 76 11.12 1.85 -5.20
CA GLY A 76 11.50 0.72 -6.01
C GLY A 76 12.18 -0.37 -5.19
N GLU A 77 13.13 0.01 -4.34
CA GLU A 77 13.82 -0.90 -3.42
C GLU A 77 12.87 -1.52 -2.41
N ILE A 78 11.93 -0.74 -1.84
CA ILE A 78 10.96 -1.21 -0.84
C ILE A 78 9.90 -2.15 -1.43
N MET A 79 9.50 -1.95 -2.68
CA MET A 79 8.41 -2.72 -3.32
C MET A 79 8.91 -3.78 -4.31
N ASN A 80 10.23 -3.93 -4.46
CA ASN A 80 10.84 -4.75 -5.50
C ASN A 80 10.30 -4.41 -6.90
N LEU A 81 10.37 -3.13 -7.24
CA LEU A 81 9.98 -2.56 -8.53
C LEU A 81 11.16 -1.79 -9.11
N THR A 82 11.21 -1.70 -10.45
CA THR A 82 12.16 -0.80 -11.08
C THR A 82 11.73 0.65 -10.85
N ARG A 83 12.69 1.56 -10.71
CA ARG A 83 12.44 3.02 -10.63
C ARG A 83 11.48 3.49 -11.73
N GLU A 84 11.68 3.04 -12.96
CA GLU A 84 10.82 3.42 -14.09
C GLU A 84 9.38 2.92 -13.91
N ARG A 85 9.19 1.73 -13.32
CA ARG A 85 7.85 1.25 -13.01
C ARG A 85 7.17 2.12 -11.95
N VAL A 86 7.89 2.52 -10.91
CA VAL A 86 7.37 3.44 -9.88
C VAL A 86 6.97 4.77 -10.53
N ARG A 87 7.84 5.36 -11.36
CA ARG A 87 7.56 6.59 -12.10
C ARG A 87 6.27 6.50 -12.94
N GLN A 88 6.06 5.39 -13.64
CA GLN A 88 4.84 5.17 -14.42
C GLN A 88 3.59 5.11 -13.54
N VAL A 89 3.67 4.41 -12.41
CA VAL A 89 2.56 4.31 -11.45
C VAL A 89 2.23 5.69 -10.88
N GLU A 90 3.24 6.45 -10.46
CA GLU A 90 3.09 7.82 -9.97
C GLU A 90 2.45 8.72 -11.02
N THR A 91 2.97 8.73 -12.26
CA THR A 91 2.45 9.56 -13.35
C THR A 91 0.98 9.23 -13.65
N THR A 92 0.63 7.94 -13.67
CA THR A 92 -0.75 7.48 -13.86
C THR A 92 -1.64 7.87 -12.69
N GLY A 93 -1.13 7.78 -11.45
CA GLY A 93 -1.84 8.17 -10.24
C GLY A 93 -2.15 9.66 -10.21
N LEU A 94 -1.16 10.50 -10.50
CA LEU A 94 -1.32 11.96 -10.57
C LEU A 94 -2.36 12.38 -11.62
N ALA A 95 -2.32 11.77 -12.80
CA ALA A 95 -3.31 12.04 -13.84
C ALA A 95 -4.75 11.69 -13.40
N LYS A 96 -4.94 10.57 -12.69
CA LYS A 96 -6.24 10.18 -12.13
C LYS A 96 -6.72 11.16 -11.05
N LEU A 97 -5.83 11.60 -10.18
CA LEU A 97 -6.16 12.58 -9.14
C LEU A 97 -6.57 13.92 -9.74
N GLN A 98 -5.85 14.39 -10.78
CA GLN A 98 -6.19 15.62 -11.47
C GLN A 98 -7.59 15.55 -12.09
N ALA A 99 -7.92 14.47 -12.80
CA ALA A 99 -9.25 14.28 -13.37
C ALA A 99 -10.36 14.29 -12.31
N LEU A 100 -10.13 13.66 -11.16
CA LEU A 100 -11.10 13.67 -10.05
C LEU A 100 -11.31 15.08 -9.47
N VAL A 101 -10.25 15.90 -9.39
CA VAL A 101 -10.37 17.29 -8.93
C VAL A 101 -11.20 18.10 -9.93
N GLU A 102 -10.92 17.96 -11.23
CA GLU A 102 -11.68 18.64 -12.29
C GLU A 102 -13.17 18.24 -12.25
N ASP A 103 -13.48 16.96 -12.11
CA ASP A 103 -14.86 16.45 -11.97
C ASP A 103 -15.56 17.04 -10.73
N MET A 104 -14.86 17.12 -9.59
CA MET A 104 -15.39 17.68 -8.35
C MET A 104 -15.66 19.18 -8.46
N GLU A 105 -14.80 19.92 -9.15
CA GLU A 105 -15.00 21.35 -9.43
C GLU A 105 -16.22 21.57 -10.32
N ILE A 106 -16.38 20.76 -11.37
CA ILE A 106 -17.55 20.78 -12.24
C ILE A 106 -18.83 20.53 -11.43
N LEU A 107 -18.84 19.48 -10.60
CA LEU A 107 -19.99 19.17 -9.74
C LEU A 107 -20.32 20.32 -8.81
N ARG A 108 -19.32 20.94 -8.18
CA ARG A 108 -19.52 22.08 -7.30
C ARG A 108 -20.19 23.26 -8.02
N GLN A 109 -19.81 23.54 -9.27
CA GLN A 109 -20.43 24.59 -10.08
C GLN A 109 -21.90 24.30 -10.44
N TYR A 110 -22.33 23.03 -10.48
CA TYR A 110 -23.73 22.68 -10.72
C TYR A 110 -24.63 22.86 -9.49
N PHE A 111 -24.05 22.83 -8.28
CA PHE A 111 -24.79 22.95 -7.01
C PHE A 111 -24.69 24.35 -6.38
N GLU A 112 -23.87 25.24 -6.94
CA GLU A 112 -23.84 26.69 -6.65
C GLU A 112 -24.74 27.46 -7.64
#